data_AF-A0A7K9UW13-F1
#
_entry.id   AF-A0A7K9UW13-F1
#
_cell.length_a   1.000
_cell.length_b   1.000
_cell.length_c   1.000
_cell.angle_alpha   90.00
_cell.angle_beta   90.00
_cell.angle_gamma   90.00
#
_symmetry.space_group_name_H-M   'P 1'
#
loop_
_entity.id
_entity.type
_entity.pdbx_description
1 polymer ?
#
loop_
_entity_poly.entity_id
_entity_poly.type
_entity_poly.pdbx_seq_one_letter_code
_entity_poly.pdbx_strand_id
1 'polypeptide(L)'
;MSQRKRSKGPGFTQGDDGDDDFSLSQTQTHSQVQRNLERRSPDEVNRKVSELVQFLLVKDQKKIPIKRVDILKKVIREYKDVYSEIVNQAGRTLQQVFGLQLVEIDTKHHIYILTSNLPRVEGENLRR
;
A
#
# COMPACT_ATOMS: atom_id res chain seq x y z
N MET A 1 10.25 -38.27 -41.64
CA MET A 1 10.92 -37.58 -40.51
C MET A 1 12.12 -36.81 -41.05
N SER A 2 12.04 -35.48 -41.19
CA SER A 2 13.20 -34.57 -41.23
C SER A 2 12.71 -33.11 -41.28
N GLN A 3 13.39 -32.23 -40.55
CA GLN A 3 12.98 -30.85 -40.21
C GLN A 3 13.41 -29.79 -41.24
N ARG A 4 12.92 -28.55 -40.99
CA ARG A 4 13.40 -27.18 -41.38
C ARG A 4 12.61 -26.55 -42.54
N LYS A 5 12.19 -25.28 -42.53
CA LYS A 5 12.60 -24.04 -41.84
C LYS A 5 11.39 -23.07 -41.85
N ARG A 6 11.07 -22.38 -40.75
CA ARG A 6 10.24 -21.16 -40.77
C ARG A 6 11.17 -19.96 -40.56
N SER A 7 11.15 -19.02 -41.50
CA SER A 7 11.88 -17.75 -41.46
C SER A 7 11.31 -16.85 -40.35
N LYS A 8 12.18 -16.36 -39.46
CA LYS A 8 11.89 -15.26 -38.53
C LYS A 8 12.44 -13.96 -39.11
N GLY A 9 11.57 -12.99 -39.38
CA GLY A 9 11.98 -11.58 -39.46
C GLY A 9 12.01 -10.97 -38.05
N PRO A 10 12.84 -9.95 -37.76
CA PRO A 10 12.82 -9.27 -36.48
C PRO A 10 11.80 -8.12 -36.54
N GLY A 11 10.68 -8.29 -35.85
CA GLY A 11 9.80 -7.18 -35.49
C GLY A 11 10.23 -6.66 -34.12
N PHE A 12 10.85 -5.48 -34.11
CA PHE A 12 10.93 -4.63 -32.94
C PHE A 12 9.53 -4.09 -32.64
N THR A 13 9.02 -4.28 -31.42
CA THR A 13 8.21 -3.25 -30.74
C THR A 13 8.30 -3.46 -29.23
N GLN A 14 8.92 -2.44 -28.65
CA GLN A 14 8.92 -1.99 -27.27
C GLN A 14 7.52 -1.96 -26.63
N GLY A 15 7.48 -2.37 -25.37
CA GLY A 15 6.30 -2.37 -24.51
C GLY A 15 6.65 -3.13 -23.22
N ASP A 16 7.66 -2.66 -22.50
CA ASP A 16 7.95 -3.12 -21.14
C ASP A 16 7.02 -2.38 -20.18
N ASP A 17 5.72 -2.69 -20.25
CA ASP A 17 4.83 -2.53 -19.12
C ASP A 17 5.04 -3.77 -18.26
N GLY A 18 6.06 -3.71 -17.41
CA GLY A 18 6.26 -4.69 -16.36
C GLY A 18 5.16 -4.51 -15.31
N ASP A 19 4.02 -5.16 -15.50
CA ASP A 19 3.17 -5.61 -14.42
C ASP A 19 3.94 -6.65 -13.60
N ASP A 20 4.89 -6.14 -12.81
CA ASP A 20 5.34 -6.82 -11.60
C ASP A 20 4.09 -7.26 -10.85
N ASP A 21 3.84 -8.56 -10.86
CA ASP A 21 2.79 -9.23 -10.12
C ASP A 21 3.03 -9.00 -8.61
N PHE A 22 2.48 -7.91 -8.05
CA PHE A 22 2.45 -7.65 -6.60
C PHE A 22 1.33 -8.47 -5.94
N SER A 23 1.21 -9.72 -6.34
CA SER A 23 0.20 -10.64 -5.88
C SER A 23 0.50 -11.05 -4.44
N LEU A 24 -0.13 -10.34 -3.50
CA LEU A 24 -0.38 -10.87 -2.16
C LEU A 24 -1.55 -11.87 -2.25
N SER A 25 -1.45 -12.86 -3.13
CA SER A 25 -2.46 -13.91 -3.33
C SER A 25 -2.39 -15.01 -2.27
N GLN A 26 -1.32 -15.03 -1.47
CA GLN A 26 -1.22 -15.89 -0.31
C GLN A 26 -1.52 -15.04 0.93
N THR A 27 -2.73 -15.15 1.47
CA THR A 27 -3.02 -14.72 2.83
C THR A 27 -2.10 -15.50 3.76
N GLN A 28 -0.95 -14.93 4.10
CA GLN A 28 -0.03 -15.53 5.05
C GLN A 28 -0.78 -15.78 6.35
N THR A 29 -0.58 -16.95 6.94
CA THR A 29 -1.21 -17.25 8.22
C THR A 29 -0.66 -16.30 9.28
N HIS A 30 -1.47 -15.97 10.28
CA HIS A 30 -1.03 -15.13 11.40
C HIS A 30 0.28 -15.65 12.04
N SER A 31 0.44 -16.98 12.12
CA SER A 31 1.66 -17.64 12.60
C SER A 31 2.89 -17.48 11.68
N GLN A 32 2.71 -17.25 10.38
CA GLN A 32 3.80 -16.95 9.45
C GLN A 32 4.23 -15.49 9.59
N VAL A 33 3.27 -14.56 9.65
CA VAL A 33 3.56 -13.13 9.86
C VAL A 33 4.29 -12.91 11.18
N GLN A 34 3.86 -13.57 12.26
CA GLN A 34 4.51 -13.49 13.57
C GLN A 34 5.97 -13.95 13.53
N ARG A 35 6.26 -15.09 12.89
CA ARG A 35 7.65 -15.58 12.75
C ARG A 35 8.52 -14.67 11.89
N ASN A 36 7.94 -14.03 10.88
CA ASN A 36 8.66 -13.07 10.05
C ASN A 36 8.90 -11.75 10.79
N LEU A 37 7.96 -11.34 11.63
CA LEU A 37 8.10 -10.19 12.52
C LEU A 37 9.21 -10.43 13.56
N GLU A 38 9.27 -11.63 14.16
CA GLU A 38 10.32 -12.04 15.11
C GLU A 38 11.73 -12.07 14.51
N ARG A 39 11.83 -12.21 13.18
CA ARG A 39 13.11 -12.14 12.45
C ARG A 39 13.56 -10.71 12.17
N ARG A 40 12.71 -9.71 12.42
CA ARG A 40 12.97 -8.29 12.16
C ARG A 40 13.05 -7.53 13.49
N SER A 41 13.79 -6.42 13.50
CA SER A 41 13.79 -5.58 14.69
C SER A 41 12.43 -4.85 14.81
N PRO A 42 11.84 -4.75 16.02
CA PRO A 42 10.67 -3.92 16.27
C PRO A 42 10.85 -2.47 15.78
N ASP A 43 12.06 -1.93 15.87
CA ASP A 43 12.37 -0.56 15.44
C ASP A 43 12.28 -0.39 13.92
N GLU A 44 12.67 -1.42 13.15
CA GLU A 44 12.58 -1.39 11.69
C GLU A 44 11.12 -1.38 11.24
N VAL A 45 10.27 -2.19 11.89
CA VAL A 45 8.84 -2.24 11.62
C VAL A 45 8.18 -0.93 12.02
N ASN A 46 8.50 -0.38 13.19
CA ASN A 46 8.00 0.93 13.63
C ASN A 46 8.41 2.06 12.68
N ARG A 47 9.63 2.00 12.12
CA ARG A 47 10.07 2.95 11.09
C ARG A 47 9.23 2.82 9.83
N LYS A 48 8.92 1.59 9.38
CA LYS A 48 8.04 1.36 8.21
C LYS A 48 6.61 1.80 8.45
N VAL A 49 6.09 1.63 9.66
CA VAL A 49 4.78 2.16 10.06
C VAL A 49 4.76 3.67 9.97
N SER A 50 5.80 4.34 10.49
CA SER A 50 5.91 5.80 10.44
C SER A 50 6.01 6.32 9.00
N GLU A 51 6.81 5.66 8.17
CA GLU A 51 6.94 5.95 6.74
C GLU A 51 5.59 5.79 6.01
N LEU A 52 4.83 4.74 6.34
CA LEU A 52 3.50 4.51 5.77
C LEU A 52 2.52 5.61 6.18
N VAL A 53 2.45 5.96 7.47
CA VAL A 53 1.56 7.03 7.96
C VAL A 53 1.87 8.34 7.24
N GLN A 54 3.15 8.73 7.15
CA GLN A 54 3.56 9.94 6.43
C GLN A 54 3.16 9.89 4.95
N PHE A 55 3.37 8.76 4.28
CA PHE A 55 2.99 8.57 2.89
C PHE A 55 1.47 8.76 2.68
N LEU A 56 0.66 8.17 3.55
CA LEU A 56 -0.81 8.26 3.48
C LEU A 56 -1.29 9.70 3.67
N LEU A 57 -0.73 10.42 4.66
CA LEU A 57 -1.07 11.82 4.91
C LEU A 57 -0.73 12.73 3.72
N VAL A 58 0.46 12.57 3.12
CA VAL A 58 0.88 13.36 1.96
C VAL A 58 -0.01 13.08 0.74
N LYS A 59 -0.42 11.82 0.53
CA LYS A 59 -1.33 11.45 -0.55
C LYS A 59 -2.72 12.05 -0.36
N ASP A 60 -3.25 12.03 0.86
CA ASP A 60 -4.55 12.64 1.16
C ASP A 60 -4.54 14.16 0.99
N GLN A 61 -3.47 14.84 1.43
CA GLN A 61 -3.31 16.29 1.22
C GLN A 61 -3.33 16.67 -0.27
N LYS A 62 -2.71 15.85 -1.11
CA LYS A 62 -2.70 16.04 -2.57
C LYS A 62 -3.98 15.55 -3.26
N LYS A 63 -4.93 14.98 -2.52
CA LYS A 63 -6.16 14.35 -3.04
C LYS A 63 -5.88 13.31 -4.12
N ILE A 64 -4.77 12.58 -3.95
CA ILE A 64 -4.38 11.49 -4.86
C ILE A 64 -4.89 10.17 -4.29
N PRO A 65 -5.59 9.33 -5.09
CA PRO A 65 -6.00 8.01 -4.65
C PRO A 65 -4.82 7.16 -4.17
N ILE A 66 -4.99 6.47 -3.05
CA ILE A 66 -3.93 5.65 -2.45
C ILE A 66 -4.08 4.23 -2.97
N LYS A 67 -3.21 3.80 -3.89
CA LYS A 67 -3.25 2.43 -4.43
C LYS A 67 -2.40 1.48 -3.58
N ARG A 68 -2.86 0.25 -3.37
CA ARG A 68 -2.07 -0.81 -2.70
C ARG A 68 -0.70 -1.01 -3.34
N VAL A 69 -0.66 -1.04 -4.67
CA VAL A 69 0.59 -1.22 -5.44
C VAL A 69 1.61 -0.11 -5.14
N ASP A 70 1.13 1.11 -4.91
CA ASP A 70 1.97 2.26 -4.58
C ASP A 70 2.55 2.11 -3.16
N ILE A 71 1.74 1.65 -2.21
CA ILE A 71 2.18 1.36 -0.83
C ILE A 71 3.26 0.27 -0.85
N LEU A 72 3.00 -0.81 -1.59
CA LEU A 72 3.92 -1.94 -1.69
C LEU A 72 5.24 -1.55 -2.34
N LYS A 73 5.21 -0.79 -3.44
CA LYS A 73 6.40 -0.36 -4.18
C LYS A 73 7.22 0.69 -3.44
N LYS A 74 6.57 1.69 -2.83
CA LYS A 74 7.26 2.88 -2.32
C LYS A 74 7.73 2.72 -0.88
N VAL A 75 6.88 2.17 -0.03
CA VAL A 75 7.10 2.09 1.43
C VAL A 75 7.55 0.70 1.84
N ILE A 76 6.79 -0.33 1.48
CA ILE A 76 6.95 -1.67 2.04
C ILE A 76 8.15 -2.39 1.45
N ARG A 77 8.29 -2.36 0.11
CA ARG A 77 9.44 -2.92 -0.65
C ARG A 77 9.75 -4.37 -0.27
N GLU A 78 10.72 -4.62 0.59
CA GLU A 78 11.15 -5.92 1.11
C GLU A 78 10.38 -6.44 2.34
N TYR A 79 9.45 -5.65 2.89
CA TYR A 79 8.64 -5.97 4.08
C TYR A 79 7.25 -6.56 3.72
N LYS A 80 7.11 -7.19 2.54
CA LYS A 80 5.80 -7.68 2.03
C LYS A 80 5.17 -8.77 2.90
N ASP A 81 6.02 -9.58 3.53
CA ASP A 81 5.72 -10.63 4.51
C ASP A 81 5.12 -10.11 5.83
N VAL A 82 5.40 -8.87 6.19
CA VAL A 82 4.83 -8.23 7.39
C VAL A 82 3.91 -7.05 7.03
N TYR A 83 3.51 -6.97 5.76
CA TYR A 83 2.67 -5.91 5.22
C TYR A 83 1.39 -5.70 6.03
N SER A 84 0.71 -6.79 6.37
CA SER A 84 -0.55 -6.73 7.13
C SER A 84 -0.35 -6.07 8.49
N GLU A 85 0.75 -6.37 9.19
CA GLU A 85 1.01 -5.77 10.51
C GLU A 85 1.35 -4.29 10.38
N ILE A 86 2.19 -3.93 9.39
CA ILE A 86 2.54 -2.52 9.14
C ILE A 86 1.30 -1.69 8.84
N VAL A 87 0.40 -2.18 7.97
CA VAL A 87 -0.85 -1.48 7.63
C VAL A 87 -1.78 -1.40 8.84
N ASN A 88 -1.92 -2.48 9.61
CA ASN A 88 -2.76 -2.49 10.81
C ASN A 88 -2.27 -1.46 11.83
N GLN A 89 -0.96 -1.43 12.10
CA GLN A 89 -0.37 -0.49 13.04
C GLN A 89 -0.47 0.95 12.54
N ALA A 90 -0.23 1.19 11.24
CA ALA A 90 -0.41 2.51 10.63
C ALA A 90 -1.88 2.99 10.72
N GLY A 91 -2.84 2.10 10.48
CA GLY A 91 -4.27 2.38 10.62
C GLY A 91 -4.64 2.78 12.05
N ARG A 92 -4.12 2.05 13.06
CA ARG A 92 -4.29 2.41 14.48
C ARG A 92 -3.71 3.80 14.79
N THR A 93 -2.49 4.09 14.32
CA THR A 93 -1.85 5.39 14.52
C THR A 93 -2.63 6.53 13.87
N LEU A 94 -3.12 6.34 12.65
CA LEU A 94 -3.97 7.33 11.96
C LEU A 94 -5.22 7.64 12.76
N GLN A 95 -5.87 6.60 13.30
CA GLN A 95 -7.09 6.77 14.08
C GLN A 95 -6.83 7.45 15.43
N GLN A 96 -5.81 7.02 16.16
CA GLN A 96 -5.53 7.47 17.52
C GLN A 96 -4.88 8.85 17.58
N VAL A 97 -3.97 9.16 16.65
CA VAL A 97 -3.17 10.40 16.68
C VAL A 97 -3.78 11.48 15.79
N PHE A 98 -4.31 11.12 14.63
CA PHE A 98 -4.77 12.09 13.63
C PHE A 98 -6.29 12.18 13.51
N GLY A 99 -7.04 11.26 14.12
CA GLY A 99 -8.50 11.19 13.91
C GLY A 99 -8.86 10.87 12.46
N LEU A 100 -8.05 10.04 11.80
CA LEU A 100 -8.23 9.63 10.41
C LEU A 100 -8.38 8.12 10.31
N GLN A 101 -9.22 7.66 9.38
CA GLN A 101 -9.42 6.25 9.10
C GLN A 101 -9.01 5.94 7.67
N LEU A 102 -8.21 4.87 7.49
CA LEU A 102 -7.90 4.33 6.17
C LEU A 102 -9.05 3.43 5.72
N VAL A 103 -9.71 3.80 4.63
CA VAL A 103 -10.90 3.09 4.09
C VAL A 103 -10.63 2.66 2.66
N GLU A 104 -10.94 1.39 2.35
CA GLU A 104 -10.91 0.87 0.99
C GLU A 104 -12.21 1.24 0.27
N ILE A 105 -12.10 1.95 -0.85
CA ILE A 105 -13.25 2.37 -1.67
C ILE A 105 -13.44 1.53 -2.93
N ASP A 106 -12.39 0.82 -3.35
CA ASP A 106 -12.42 -0.06 -4.50
C ASP A 106 -11.61 -1.33 -4.19
N THR A 107 -12.35 -2.43 -4.02
CA THR A 107 -11.77 -3.75 -3.73
C THR A 107 -11.17 -4.42 -4.95
N LYS A 108 -11.55 -4.03 -6.17
CA LYS A 108 -11.00 -4.60 -7.41
C LYS A 108 -9.60 -4.07 -7.69
N HIS A 109 -9.41 -2.77 -7.46
CA HIS A 109 -8.14 -2.10 -7.71
C HIS A 109 -7.33 -1.83 -6.43
N HIS A 110 -7.85 -2.24 -5.27
CA HIS A 110 -7.30 -1.99 -3.94
C HIS A 110 -6.91 -0.52 -3.73
N ILE A 111 -7.92 0.35 -3.84
CA ILE A 111 -7.77 1.80 -3.68
C ILE A 111 -8.32 2.21 -2.32
N TYR A 112 -7.53 3.01 -1.62
CA TYR A 112 -7.81 3.53 -0.29
C TYR A 112 -7.91 5.06 -0.29
N ILE A 113 -8.63 5.58 0.70
CA ILE A 113 -8.70 7.01 1.05
C ILE A 113 -8.55 7.17 2.57
N LEU A 114 -8.21 8.38 3.01
CA LEU A 114 -8.31 8.76 4.42
C LEU A 114 -9.62 9.52 4.64
N THR A 115 -10.41 9.08 5.60
CA THR A 115 -11.62 9.77 6.05
C THR A 115 -11.42 10.34 7.44
N SER A 116 -11.88 11.56 7.69
CA SER A 116 -11.84 12.12 9.04
C SER A 116 -12.98 11.55 9.88
N ASN A 117 -12.64 11.09 11.09
CA ASN A 117 -13.61 10.69 12.10
C ASN A 117 -13.88 11.81 13.12
N LEU A 118 -13.26 12.98 12.94
CA LEU A 118 -13.44 14.11 13.82
C LEU A 118 -14.74 14.83 13.49
N PRO A 119 -15.47 15.33 14.51
CA PRO A 119 -16.63 16.16 14.27
C PRO A 119 -16.23 17.38 13.44
N ARG A 120 -17.01 17.67 12.40
CA ARG A 120 -16.84 18.89 11.61
C ARG A 120 -17.06 20.07 12.54
N VAL A 121 -16.01 20.83 12.83
CA VAL A 121 -16.15 22.11 13.51
C VAL A 121 -16.77 23.06 12.49
N GLU A 122 -18.09 23.22 12.55
CA GLU A 122 -18.78 24.23 11.75
C GLU A 122 -18.31 25.60 12.21
N GLY A 123 -17.79 26.40 11.27
CA GLY A 123 -17.33 27.77 11.51
C GLY A 123 -18.47 28.74 11.76
N GLU A 124 -19.35 28.47 12.74
CA GLU A 124 -20.46 29.34 13.13
C GLU A 124 -20.02 30.43 14.11
N ASN A 125 -18.97 31.21 13.80
CA ASN A 125 -18.64 32.41 14.59
C ASN A 125 -17.94 33.55 13.81
N LEU A 126 -18.06 33.63 12.48
CA LEU A 126 -17.57 34.80 11.71
C LEU A 126 -18.66 35.51 10.90
N ARG A 127 -19.84 35.65 11.51
CA ARG A 127 -20.86 36.62 11.08
C ARG A 127 -21.39 37.37 12.30
N ARG A 128 -20.64 38.37 12.75
CA ARG A 128 -21.19 39.52 13.48
C ARG A 128 -20.74 40.79 12.78
#